data_AF-A0A1Q4A8B1-F1
#
_entry.id   AF-A0A1Q4A8B1-F1
#
_cell.length_a   1.000
_cell.length_b   1.000
_cell.length_c   1.000
_cell.angle_alpha   90.00
_cell.angle_beta   90.00
_cell.angle_gamma   90.00
#
_symmetry.space_group_name_H-M   'P 1'
#
loop_
_entity.id
_entity.type
_entity.pdbx_description
1 polymer ?
#
loop_
_entity_poly.entity_id
_entity_poly.type
_entity_poly.pdbx_seq_one_letter_code
_entity_poly.pdbx_strand_id
1 'polypeptide(L)'
;MPDPTELHDRQVSAVTDAVAKLLVRLQPAGFTPEAIFEGAVKGGAVALMAGTPATAVDVANLLMDVARSFDRLDKPALRIVD
;
A
#
# COMPACT_ATOMS: atom_id res chain seq x y z
N MET A 1 7.90 -25.97 -4.57
CA MET A 1 8.03 -24.64 -3.94
C MET A 1 7.04 -23.72 -4.61
N PRO A 2 6.31 -22.85 -3.88
CA PRO A 2 5.44 -21.87 -4.52
C PRO A 2 6.26 -20.96 -5.46
N ASP A 3 5.62 -20.48 -6.53
CA ASP A 3 6.19 -19.45 -7.40
C ASP A 3 6.53 -18.21 -6.54
N PRO A 4 7.73 -17.61 -6.69
CA PRO A 4 8.07 -16.35 -6.03
C PRO A 4 6.99 -15.25 -6.13
N THR A 5 6.28 -15.19 -7.26
CA THR A 5 5.17 -14.25 -7.47
C THR A 5 3.99 -14.55 -6.54
N GLU A 6 3.57 -15.82 -6.47
CA GLU A 6 2.48 -16.25 -5.59
C GLU A 6 2.81 -16.04 -4.11
N LEU A 7 4.08 -16.24 -3.72
CA LEU A 7 4.53 -15.99 -2.35
C LEU A 7 4.46 -14.50 -2.01
N HIS A 8 4.92 -13.64 -2.93
CA HIS A 8 4.89 -12.20 -2.76
C HIS A 8 3.44 -11.70 -2.62
N ASP A 9 2.53 -12.14 -3.49
CA ASP A 9 1.12 -11.73 -3.44
C ASP A 9 0.44 -12.13 -2.13
N ARG A 10 0.74 -13.34 -1.62
CA ARG A 10 0.25 -13.79 -0.31
C ARG A 10 0.76 -12.90 0.83
N GLN A 11 2.02 -12.50 0.78
CA GLN A 11 2.61 -11.62 1.79
C GLN A 11 1.98 -10.22 1.73
N VAL A 12 1.82 -9.65 0.54
CA VAL A 12 1.15 -8.35 0.34
C VAL A 12 -0.29 -8.39 0.85
N SER A 13 -1.04 -9.46 0.53
CA SER A 13 -2.41 -9.65 1.01
C SER A 13 -2.48 -9.72 2.54
N ALA A 14 -1.61 -10.52 3.18
CA ALA A 14 -1.57 -10.63 4.64
C ALA A 14 -1.25 -9.29 5.33
N VAL A 15 -0.35 -8.49 4.75
CA VAL A 15 -0.03 -7.14 5.26
C VAL A 15 -1.22 -6.20 5.07
N THR A 16 -1.89 -6.26 3.92
CA THR A 16 -3.07 -5.43 3.63
C THR A 16 -4.19 -5.69 4.63
N ASP A 17 -4.48 -6.95 4.94
CA ASP A 17 -5.46 -7.34 5.96
C ASP A 17 -5.09 -6.83 7.36
N ALA A 18 -3.79 -6.84 7.70
CA ALA A 18 -3.31 -6.30 8.96
C ALA A 18 -3.50 -4.78 9.05
N VAL A 19 -3.22 -4.06 7.97
CA VAL A 19 -3.42 -2.59 7.88
C VAL A 19 -4.90 -2.25 7.96
N ALA A 20 -5.79 -2.99 7.28
CA ALA A 20 -7.23 -2.77 7.34
C ALA A 20 -7.78 -2.85 8.79
N LYS A 21 -7.20 -3.73 9.62
CA LYS A 21 -7.58 -3.85 11.04
C LYS A 21 -7.17 -2.65 11.90
N LEU A 22 -6.26 -1.78 11.43
CA LEU A 22 -5.92 -0.55 12.14
C LEU A 22 -7.12 0.39 12.26
N LEU A 23 -7.96 0.46 11.22
CA LEU A 23 -9.19 1.26 11.23
C LEU A 23 -10.12 0.81 12.35
N VAL A 24 -10.44 -0.48 12.39
CA VAL A 24 -11.29 -1.09 13.42
C VAL A 24 -10.73 -0.86 14.82
N ARG A 25 -9.40 -0.93 14.97
CA ARG A 25 -8.73 -0.81 16.26
C ARG A 25 -8.65 0.63 16.78
N LEU A 26 -8.46 1.60 15.90
CA LEU A 26 -8.12 2.98 16.26
C LEU A 26 -9.32 3.94 16.18
N GLN A 27 -10.34 3.63 15.38
CA GLN A 27 -11.57 4.43 15.34
C GLN A 27 -12.25 4.60 16.71
N PRO A 28 -12.33 3.58 17.59
CA PRO A 28 -12.91 3.76 18.93
C PRO A 28 -12.16 4.76 19.80
N ALA A 29 -10.88 5.02 19.50
CA ALA A 29 -10.06 6.01 20.19
C ALA A 29 -10.15 7.41 19.56
N GLY A 30 -11.05 7.62 18.58
CA GLY A 30 -11.30 8.92 17.95
C GLY A 30 -10.34 9.29 16.81
N PHE A 31 -9.53 8.35 16.32
CA PHE A 31 -8.61 8.59 15.21
C PHE A 31 -9.39 8.66 13.89
N THR A 32 -9.05 9.63 13.04
CA THR A 32 -9.65 9.74 11.72
C THR A 32 -9.08 8.67 10.77
N PRO A 33 -9.87 8.19 9.80
CA PRO A 33 -9.38 7.26 8.78
C PRO A 33 -8.12 7.77 8.05
N GLU A 34 -8.06 9.08 7.77
CA GLU A 34 -6.94 9.73 7.10
C GLU A 34 -5.66 9.69 7.94
N ALA A 35 -5.77 9.97 9.25
CA ALA A 35 -4.61 9.90 10.16
C ALA A 35 -4.08 8.47 10.31
N ILE A 36 -4.99 7.49 10.31
CA ILE A 36 -4.63 6.07 10.36
C ILE A 36 -3.90 5.65 9.07
N PHE A 37 -4.42 6.05 7.91
CA PHE A 37 -3.78 5.82 6.62
C PHE A 37 -2.40 6.47 6.52
N GLU A 38 -2.30 7.76 6.84
CA GLU A 38 -1.04 8.50 6.83
C GLU A 38 0.00 7.86 7.75
N GLY A 39 -0.41 7.50 8.97
CA GLY A 39 0.45 6.80 9.93
C GLY A 39 0.94 5.44 9.43
N ALA A 40 0.07 4.65 8.81
CA ALA A 40 0.42 3.35 8.24
C ALA A 40 1.44 3.50 7.08
N VAL A 41 1.22 4.46 6.19
CA VAL A 41 2.14 4.74 5.07
C VAL A 41 3.50 5.22 5.58
N LYS A 42 3.53 6.18 6.50
CA LYS A 42 4.79 6.68 7.09
C LYS A 42 5.54 5.59 7.85
N GLY A 43 4.82 4.77 8.63
CA GLY A 43 5.41 3.64 9.35
C GLY A 43 6.01 2.59 8.39
N GLY A 44 5.30 2.27 7.32
CA GLY A 44 5.78 1.37 6.26
C GLY A 44 7.04 1.90 5.57
N ALA A 45 7.06 3.20 5.25
CA ALA A 45 8.24 3.88 4.70
C ALA A 45 9.46 3.78 5.64
N VAL A 46 9.27 4.05 6.92
CA VAL A 46 10.34 3.94 7.93
C VAL A 46 10.85 2.50 8.02
N ALA A 47 9.96 1.51 8.05
CA ALA A 47 10.34 0.10 8.09
C ALA A 47 11.13 -0.33 6.85
N LEU A 48 10.72 0.12 5.65
CA LEU A 48 11.42 -0.17 4.40
C LEU A 48 12.84 0.40 4.39
N MET A 49 12.99 1.68 4.76
CA MET A 49 14.30 2.33 4.83
C MET A 49 15.19 1.74 5.94
N ALA A 50 14.61 1.22 7.02
CA ALA A 50 15.38 0.55 8.07
C ALA A 50 15.85 -0.85 7.66
N GLY A 51 15.07 -1.56 6.84
CA GLY A 51 15.36 -2.93 6.40
C GLY A 51 16.12 -3.05 5.08
N THR A 52 16.34 -1.95 4.36
CA THR A 52 16.92 -1.95 3.01
C THR A 52 17.79 -0.70 2.77
N PRO A 53 18.60 -0.65 1.70
CA PRO A 53 19.32 0.56 1.30
C PRO A 53 18.42 1.67 0.70
N ALA A 54 17.10 1.51 0.70
CA ALA A 54 16.17 2.48 0.11
C ALA A 54 16.29 3.85 0.78
N THR A 55 16.35 4.89 -0.04
CA THR A 55 16.34 6.29 0.39
C THR A 55 14.91 6.82 0.50
N ALA A 56 14.75 7.99 1.13
CA ALA A 56 13.48 8.70 1.13
C ALA A 56 13.00 9.04 -0.30
N VAL A 57 13.92 9.24 -1.25
CA VAL A 57 13.60 9.46 -2.67
C VAL A 57 13.03 8.19 -3.30
N ASP A 58 13.61 7.03 -3.00
CA ASP A 58 13.10 5.74 -3.50
C ASP A 58 11.69 5.46 -2.98
N VAL A 59 11.44 5.75 -1.70
CA VAL A 59 10.10 5.65 -1.11
C VAL A 59 9.11 6.61 -1.80
N ALA A 60 9.50 7.86 -2.03
CA ALA A 60 8.64 8.82 -2.72
C ALA A 60 8.29 8.34 -4.14
N ASN A 61 9.27 7.82 -4.87
CA ASN A 61 9.07 7.24 -6.20
C ASN A 61 8.10 6.06 -6.16
N LEU A 62 8.27 5.14 -5.20
CA LEU A 62 7.36 4.01 -4.98
C LEU A 62 5.93 4.47 -4.72
N LEU A 63 5.74 5.46 -3.85
CA LEU A 63 4.41 6.02 -3.56
C LEU A 63 3.80 6.71 -4.79
N MET A 64 4.60 7.36 -5.62
CA MET A 64 4.11 7.93 -6.90
C MET A 64 3.71 6.85 -7.91
N ASP A 65 4.40 5.71 -7.94
CA ASP A 65 4.01 4.57 -8.79
C ASP A 65 2.69 3.96 -8.33
N VAL A 66 2.50 3.80 -7.02
CA VAL A 66 1.24 3.37 -6.42
C VAL A 66 0.13 4.39 -6.70
N ALA A 67 0.38 5.69 -6.54
CA ALA A 67 -0.62 6.72 -6.87
C ALA A 67 -1.04 6.66 -8.35
N ARG A 68 -0.08 6.43 -9.26
CA ARG A 68 -0.36 6.25 -10.70
C ARG A 68 -1.16 4.98 -11.01
N SER A 69 -1.04 3.92 -10.21
CA SER A 69 -1.86 2.72 -10.41
C SER A 69 -3.33 2.97 -10.05
N PHE A 70 -3.58 3.80 -9.03
CA PHE A 70 -4.94 4.25 -8.69
C PHE A 70 -5.56 5.16 -9.76
N ASP A 71 -4.81 6.10 -10.35
CA ASP A 71 -5.31 6.94 -11.46
C ASP A 71 -5.77 6.11 -12.69
N ARG A 72 -5.18 4.93 -12.88
CA ARG A 72 -5.54 4.03 -13.98
C ARG A 72 -6.80 3.20 -13.69
N LEU A 73 -7.16 3.00 -12.42
CA LEU A 73 -8.39 2.28 -12.04
C LEU A 73 -9.65 3.08 -12.39
N ASP A 74 -9.57 4.42 -12.33
CA ASP A 74 -10.68 5.32 -12.67
C ASP A 74 -10.93 5.47 -14.17
N LYS A 75 -10.01 4.98 -15.03
CA LYS A 75 -10.19 4.99 -16.49
C LYS A 75 -10.72 3.63 -16.90
N PRO A 76 -11.99 3.50 -17.33
CA PRO A 76 -12.44 2.27 -17.96
C PRO A 76 -11.53 2.04 -19.16
N ALA A 77 -10.77 0.94 -19.16
CA ALA A 77 -10.16 0.43 -20.37
C ALA A 77 -11.27 -0.16 -21.26
N LEU A 78 -12.21 0.69 -21.69
CA LEU A 78 -13.20 0.38 -22.71
C LEU A 78 -12.46 0.40 -24.04
N ARG A 79 -11.84 -0.72 -24.39
CA ARG A 79 -11.64 -1.06 -25.79
C ARG A 79 -13.00 -1.54 -26.30
N ILE A 80 -13.78 -0.62 -26.86
CA ILE A 80 -14.87 -0.98 -27.77
C ILE A 80 -14.18 -1.55 -29.01
N VAL A 81 -14.39 -2.82 -29.26
CA VAL A 81 -14.01 -3.47 -30.52
C VAL A 81 -15.26 -3.39 -31.40
N ASP A 82 -15.20 -2.54 -32.42
CA ASP A 82 -16.17 -2.54 -33.52
C ASP A 82 -15.90 -3.71 -34.50
#